data_AF-A0A959FZL5-F1
#
_entry.id   AF-A0A959FZL5-F1
#
_cell.length_a   1.000
_cell.length_b   1.000
_cell.length_c   1.000
_cell.angle_alpha   90.00
_cell.angle_beta   90.00
_cell.angle_gamma   90.00
#
_symmetry.space_group_name_H-M   'P 1'
#
loop_
_entity.id
_entity.type
_entity.pdbx_description
1 polymer ?
#
loop_
_entity_poly.entity_id
_entity_poly.type
_entity_poly.pdbx_seq_one_letter_code
_entity_poly.pdbx_strand_id
1 'polypeptide(L)'
;MYRLLKPLLFLLDPEKAHHLTLNLFKFALWLPFGAALFRKNFQVKDPRLQRKLFGLVFENPVGLAAGFDKDGKHASAMQHLGFGFI
;
A
#
# COMPACT_ATOMS: atom_id res chain seq x y z
N MET A 1 -12.03 -4.16 10.31
CA MET A 1 -12.24 -4.71 8.95
C MET A 1 -11.26 -5.83 8.60
N TYR A 2 -9.93 -5.62 8.71
CA TYR A 2 -8.94 -6.64 8.34
C TYR A 2 -9.15 -8.02 9.02
N ARG A 3 -9.51 -8.05 10.31
CA ARG A 3 -9.78 -9.30 11.05
C ARG A 3 -10.91 -10.14 10.46
N LEU A 4 -11.84 -9.53 9.72
CA LEU A 4 -12.96 -10.22 9.06
C LEU A 4 -12.60 -10.66 7.64
N LEU A 5 -11.79 -9.87 6.93
CA LEU A 5 -11.37 -10.20 5.55
C LEU A 5 -10.27 -11.26 5.51
N LYS A 6 -9.35 -11.26 6.49
CA LYS A 6 -8.23 -12.20 6.58
C LYS A 6 -8.64 -13.68 6.51
N PRO A 7 -9.61 -14.18 7.30
CA PRO A 7 -10.00 -15.59 7.21
C PRO A 7 -10.57 -15.95 5.84
N LEU A 8 -11.33 -15.04 5.20
CA LEU A 8 -11.87 -15.27 3.85
C LEU A 8 -10.76 -15.35 2.79
N LEU A 9 -9.77 -14.45 2.86
CA LEU A 9 -8.62 -14.47 1.95
C LEU A 9 -7.77 -15.73 2.12
N PHE A 10 -7.69 -16.29 3.33
CA PHE A 10 -6.89 -17.47 3.63
C PHE A 10 -7.55 -18.78 3.17
N LEU A 11 -8.82 -18.73 2.75
CA LEU A 11 -9.49 -19.85 2.06
C LEU A 11 -9.14 -19.92 0.57
N LEU A 12 -8.55 -18.87 0.01
CA LEU A 12 -8.13 -18.81 -1.38
C LEU A 12 -6.68 -19.26 -1.52
N ASP A 13 -6.33 -19.72 -2.72
CA ASP A 13 -4.94 -19.86 -3.12
C ASP A 13 -4.19 -18.52 -2.91
N PRO A 14 -2.95 -18.51 -2.36
CA PRO A 14 -2.25 -17.28 -2.01
C PRO A 14 -2.05 -16.32 -3.19
N GLU A 15 -1.77 -16.83 -4.39
CA GLU A 15 -1.57 -16.00 -5.57
C GLU A 15 -2.90 -15.41 -6.05
N LYS A 16 -3.98 -16.20 -6.01
CA LYS A 16 -5.33 -15.69 -6.27
C LYS A 16 -5.74 -14.62 -5.26
N ALA A 17 -5.49 -14.84 -3.97
CA ALA A 17 -5.77 -13.87 -2.91
C ALA A 17 -5.00 -12.56 -3.13
N HIS A 18 -3.72 -12.66 -3.51
CA HIS A 18 -2.87 -11.52 -3.83
C HIS A 18 -3.44 -10.71 -5.01
N HIS A 19 -3.70 -11.35 -6.16
CA HIS A 19 -4.26 -10.66 -7.32
C HIS A 19 -5.64 -10.06 -7.06
N LEU A 20 -6.51 -10.80 -6.37
CA LEU A 20 -7.82 -10.31 -5.97
C LEU A 20 -7.70 -9.04 -5.12
N THR A 21 -6.83 -9.06 -4.11
CA THR A 21 -6.61 -7.92 -3.21
C THR A 21 -6.10 -6.70 -3.98
N LEU A 22 -5.14 -6.89 -4.90
CA LEU A 22 -4.59 -5.81 -5.71
C LEU A 22 -5.64 -5.21 -6.66
N ASN A 23 -6.48 -6.05 -7.26
CA ASN A 23 -7.54 -5.60 -8.16
C ASN A 23 -8.62 -4.82 -7.41
N LEU A 24 -9.06 -5.32 -6.25
CA LEU A 24 -10.01 -4.63 -5.39
C LEU A 24 -9.44 -3.30 -4.90
N PHE A 25 -8.15 -3.26 -4.54
CA PHE A 25 -7.51 -2.03 -4.13
C PHE A 25 -7.41 -1.01 -5.27
N LYS A 26 -7.01 -1.43 -6.47
CA LYS A 26 -7.01 -0.58 -7.68
C LYS A 26 -8.41 -0.04 -7.98
N PHE A 27 -9.43 -0.88 -7.90
CA PHE A 27 -10.82 -0.46 -8.06
C PHE A 27 -11.22 0.57 -7.00
N ALA A 28 -10.89 0.34 -5.74
CA ALA A 28 -11.19 1.27 -4.65
C ALA A 28 -10.49 2.64 -4.82
N LEU A 29 -9.28 2.66 -5.38
CA LEU A 29 -8.56 3.90 -5.70
C LEU A 29 -9.16 4.65 -6.90
N TRP A 30 -9.75 3.93 -7.85
CA TRP A 30 -10.41 4.51 -9.03
C TRP A 30 -11.71 5.25 -8.67
N LEU A 31 -12.39 4.85 -7.59
CA LEU A 31 -13.59 5.53 -7.12
C LEU A 31 -13.32 6.98 -6.71
N PRO A 32 -14.28 7.90 -6.90
CA PRO A 32 -14.18 9.27 -6.40
C PRO A 32 -13.83 9.28 -4.91
N PHE A 33 -12.85 10.10 -4.53
CA PHE A 33 -12.31 10.21 -3.17
C PHE A 33 -11.63 8.95 -2.60
N GLY A 34 -11.56 7.84 -3.33
CA GLY A 34 -10.96 6.59 -2.87
C GLY A 34 -9.52 6.77 -2.40
N ALA A 35 -8.66 7.34 -3.26
CA ALA A 35 -7.28 7.64 -2.90
C ALA A 35 -7.16 8.59 -1.70
N ALA A 36 -8.05 9.59 -1.59
CA ALA A 36 -8.04 10.52 -0.46
C ALA A 36 -8.40 9.81 0.86
N LEU A 37 -9.36 8.88 0.83
CA LEU A 37 -9.74 8.06 1.97
C LEU A 37 -8.58 7.17 2.44
N PHE A 38 -7.89 6.50 1.52
CA PHE A 38 -6.72 5.68 1.88
C PHE A 38 -5.61 6.54 2.49
N ARG A 39 -5.25 7.67 1.85
CA ARG A 39 -4.23 8.57 2.40
C ARG A 39 -4.61 9.07 3.79
N LYS A 40 -5.86 9.47 4.02
CA LYS A 40 -6.34 9.94 5.32
C LYS A 40 -6.22 8.87 6.42
N ASN A 41 -6.46 7.60 6.10
CA ASN A 41 -6.45 6.51 7.08
C ASN A 41 -5.06 5.91 7.31
N PHE A 42 -4.18 5.93 6.30
CA PHE A 42 -2.93 5.18 6.34
C PHE A 42 -1.66 6.05 6.27
N GLN A 43 -1.72 7.28 5.75
CA GLN A 43 -0.54 8.15 5.75
C GLN A 43 -0.38 8.84 7.11
N VAL A 44 0.80 8.66 7.71
CA VAL A 44 1.23 9.39 8.90
C VAL A 44 2.31 10.37 8.49
N LYS A 45 2.09 11.66 8.76
CA LYS A 45 3.07 12.73 8.51
C LYS A 45 3.57 13.25 9.85
N ASP A 46 4.82 12.94 10.15
CA ASP A 46 5.50 13.40 11.35
C ASP A 46 6.97 13.70 11.01
N PRO A 47 7.46 14.94 11.24
CA PRO A 47 8.85 15.29 10.97
C PRO A 47 9.87 14.36 11.62
N ARG A 48 9.53 13.72 12.76
CA ARG A 48 10.39 12.75 13.45
C ARG A 48 10.63 11.48 12.63
N LEU A 49 9.76 11.17 11.67
CA LEU A 49 9.87 10.02 10.79
C LEU A 49 10.70 10.30 9.53
N GLN A 50 10.88 11.57 9.13
CA GLN A 50 11.60 11.89 7.90
C GLN A 50 13.06 11.42 7.95
N ARG A 51 13.57 10.90 6.83
CA ARG A 51 14.95 10.45 6.68
C ARG A 51 15.57 11.06 5.43
N LYS A 52 16.80 11.55 5.56
CA LYS A 52 17.62 11.95 4.42
C LYS A 52 18.72 10.91 4.22
N LEU A 53 18.64 10.15 3.15
CA LEU A 53 19.58 9.07 2.83
C LEU A 53 19.87 9.08 1.33
N PHE A 54 21.12 8.84 0.94
CA PHE A 54 21.52 8.75 -0.48
C PHE A 54 21.14 9.98 -1.33
N GLY A 55 21.11 11.17 -0.73
CA GLY A 55 20.68 12.41 -1.39
C GLY A 55 19.16 12.58 -1.55
N LEU A 56 18.36 11.59 -1.14
CA LEU A 56 16.90 11.60 -1.18
C LEU A 56 16.30 11.94 0.19
N VAL A 57 15.06 12.44 0.18
CA VAL A 57 14.24 12.66 1.38
C VAL A 57 13.08 11.68 1.35
N PHE A 58 12.99 10.86 2.39
CA PHE A 58 11.91 9.91 2.62
C PHE A 58 11.00 10.45 3.71
N GLU A 59 9.69 10.47 3.46
CA GLU A 59 8.70 10.99 4.42
C GLU A 59 8.64 10.18 5.72
N ASN A 60 8.95 8.88 5.64
CA ASN A 60 9.06 7.98 6.76
C ASN A 60 9.99 6.80 6.42
N PRO A 61 10.48 6.02 7.41
CA PRO A 61 11.47 4.97 7.18
C PRO A 61 10.86 3.61 6.77
N VAL A 62 9.53 3.52 6.55
CA VAL A 62 8.84 2.27 6.25
C VAL A 62 8.61 2.15 4.75
N GLY A 63 9.20 1.12 4.13
CA GLY A 63 9.04 0.83 2.72
C GLY A 63 8.30 -0.47 2.44
N LEU A 64 7.77 -0.58 1.23
CA LEU A 64 7.26 -1.85 0.70
C LEU A 64 8.43 -2.64 0.11
N ALA A 65 8.60 -3.89 0.53
CA ALA A 65 9.70 -4.72 0.05
C ALA A 65 9.49 -5.21 -1.39
N ALA A 66 10.60 -5.49 -2.07
CA ALA A 66 10.61 -6.15 -3.37
C ALA A 66 9.91 -7.52 -3.31
N GLY A 67 9.45 -7.99 -4.47
CA GLY A 67 8.74 -9.26 -4.60
C GLY A 67 7.24 -9.19 -4.31
N PHE A 68 6.76 -8.11 -3.68
CA PHE A 68 5.32 -7.83 -3.57
C PHE A 68 4.74 -7.39 -4.92
N ASP A 69 5.34 -6.40 -5.58
CA ASP A 69 4.97 -5.95 -6.93
C ASP A 69 6.06 -6.36 -7.93
N LYS A 70 6.05 -7.64 -8.33
CA LYS A 70 7.11 -8.23 -9.17
C LYS A 70 7.25 -7.57 -10.53
N ASP A 71 6.16 -7.00 -11.05
CA ASP A 71 6.11 -6.40 -12.38
C ASP A 71 6.15 -4.86 -12.35
N GLY A 72 6.24 -4.23 -11.17
CA GLY A 72 6.19 -2.77 -11.02
C GLY A 72 4.86 -2.13 -11.44
N LYS A 73 3.75 -2.89 -11.46
CA LYS A 73 2.43 -2.46 -11.99
C LYS A 73 1.55 -1.78 -10.95
N HIS A 74 1.96 -1.77 -9.68
CA HIS A 74 1.15 -1.39 -8.53
C HIS A 74 1.82 -0.34 -7.64
N ALA A 75 3.07 0.05 -7.89
CA ALA A 75 3.79 1.05 -7.11
C ALA A 75 2.99 2.35 -6.89
N SER A 76 2.38 2.91 -7.95
CA SER A 76 1.57 4.13 -7.86
C SER A 76 0.28 3.95 -7.04
N ALA A 77 -0.24 2.74 -6.91
CA ALA A 77 -1.35 2.45 -6.02
C ALA A 77 -0.88 2.32 -4.57
N MET A 78 0.23 1.61 -4.35
CA MET A 78 0.77 1.31 -3.01
C MET A 78 1.21 2.56 -2.24
N GLN A 79 1.62 3.64 -2.92
CA GLN A 79 1.99 4.90 -2.24
C GLN A 79 0.84 5.51 -1.40
N HIS A 80 -0.41 5.13 -1.66
CA HIS A 80 -1.56 5.60 -0.89
C HIS A 80 -1.73 4.88 0.46
N LEU A 81 -0.94 3.84 0.74
CA LEU A 81 -0.98 3.05 1.97
C LEU A 81 0.01 3.51 3.06
N GLY A 82 0.71 4.64 2.86
CA GLY A 82 1.57 5.21 3.90
C GLY A 82 3.05 4.89 3.81
N PHE A 83 3.47 4.06 2.85
CA PHE A 83 4.89 3.77 2.63
C PHE A 83 5.66 5.04 2.24
N GLY A 84 6.84 5.22 2.83
CA GLY A 84 7.78 6.28 2.49
C GLY A 84 8.58 5.98 1.21
N PHE A 85 8.67 4.71 0.83
CA PHE A 85 9.29 4.23 -0.41
C PHE A 85 8.74 2.85 -0.80
N ILE A 86 8.93 2.47 -2.07
CA ILE A 86 8.52 1.20 -2.67
C ILE A 86 9.73 0.65 -3.44
#